data_AF-A0A497D800-F1
#
_entry.id   AF-A0A497D800-F1
#
_cell.length_a   1.000
_cell.length_b   1.000
_cell.length_c   1.000
_cell.angle_alpha   90.00
_cell.angle_beta   90.00
_cell.angle_gamma   90.00
#
_symmetry.space_group_name_H-M   'P 1'
#
loop_
_entity.id
_entity.type
_entity.pdbx_description
1 polymer ?
#
loop_
_entity_poly.entity_id
_entity_poly.type
_entity_poly.pdbx_seq_one_letter_code
_entity_poly.pdbx_strand_id
1 'polypeptide(L)'
;VTIIPEGDYYEFFGWAHPGFGKWSFSKTYPSWLTPNKKYRLNTNLHGGLRAFVLTGLYEKVFPFDIYPMQLMKSILVEDIDLMENLGIYEIDAEDFALCEVIDPSKINMQEIIRNGLELMRKEMS
;
A
#
# COMPACT_ATOMS: atom_id res chain seq x y z
N VAL A 1 -12.52 0.21 -18.41
CA VAL A 1 -12.80 1.42 -17.63
C VAL A 1 -13.66 1.04 -16.44
N THR A 2 -13.14 1.22 -15.22
CA THR A 2 -13.85 0.94 -13.96
C THR A 2 -14.18 2.27 -13.30
N ILE A 3 -15.41 2.44 -12.82
CA ILE A 3 -15.87 3.69 -12.20
C ILE A 3 -16.15 3.42 -10.73
N ILE A 4 -15.49 4.17 -9.86
CA ILE A 4 -15.67 4.11 -8.41
C ILE A 4 -16.30 5.43 -7.92
N PRO A 5 -17.13 5.39 -6.87
CA PRO A 5 -17.71 6.59 -6.28
C PRO A 5 -16.62 7.45 -5.63
N GLU A 6 -16.75 8.76 -5.79
CA GLU A 6 -15.92 9.73 -5.08
C GLU A 6 -16.29 9.75 -3.59
N GLY A 7 -15.27 9.82 -2.74
CA GLY A 7 -15.38 9.71 -1.29
C GLY A 7 -15.34 11.03 -0.54
N ASP A 8 -15.91 12.12 -1.08
CA ASP A 8 -15.83 13.46 -0.48
C ASP A 8 -16.82 13.65 0.69
N TYR A 9 -16.58 12.93 1.79
CA TYR A 9 -17.35 13.08 3.02
C TYR A 9 -16.49 12.87 4.26
N TYR A 10 -16.85 13.54 5.36
CA TYR A 10 -16.20 13.41 6.65
C TYR A 10 -16.95 12.42 7.53
N GLU A 11 -16.22 11.52 8.18
CA GLU A 11 -16.81 10.53 9.07
C GLU A 11 -16.94 11.05 10.49
N PHE A 12 -18.17 11.05 10.98
CA PHE A 12 -18.46 11.38 12.38
C PHE A 12 -17.80 10.34 13.31
N PHE A 13 -17.02 10.81 14.29
CA PHE A 13 -16.19 10.01 15.19
C PHE A 13 -15.02 9.22 14.56
N GLY A 14 -14.71 9.41 13.26
CA GLY A 14 -13.49 8.91 12.61
C GLY A 14 -13.08 7.48 13.00
N TRP A 15 -11.97 7.35 13.72
CA TRP A 15 -11.40 6.07 14.17
C TRP A 15 -12.17 5.39 15.32
N ALA A 16 -12.98 6.13 16.08
CA ALA A 16 -13.75 5.60 17.22
C ALA A 16 -15.08 4.98 16.77
N HIS A 17 -15.48 5.16 15.52
CA HIS A 17 -16.71 4.60 14.98
C HIS A 17 -16.54 3.08 14.70
N PRO A 18 -17.44 2.20 15.18
CA PRO A 18 -17.30 0.74 15.04
C PRO A 18 -17.39 0.21 13.60
N GLY A 19 -17.85 1.02 12.65
CA GLY A 19 -17.59 0.81 11.22
C GLY A 19 -18.15 -0.49 10.60
N PHE A 20 -19.36 -0.93 10.99
CA PHE A 20 -20.03 -2.17 10.53
C PHE A 20 -20.22 -2.33 9.00
N GLY A 21 -19.97 -1.27 8.23
CA GLY A 21 -20.04 -1.24 6.77
C GLY A 21 -18.70 -1.12 6.05
N LYS A 22 -17.58 -1.05 6.77
CA LYS A 22 -16.27 -0.81 6.18
C LYS A 22 -15.51 -2.10 5.93
N TRP A 23 -14.77 -2.13 4.84
CA TRP A 23 -13.78 -3.16 4.59
C TRP A 23 -12.51 -2.84 5.37
N SER A 24 -11.88 -3.86 5.94
CA SER A 24 -10.59 -3.73 6.62
C SER A 24 -9.80 -5.02 6.47
N PHE A 25 -8.53 -4.88 6.10
CA PHE A 25 -7.61 -6.02 6.07
C PHE A 25 -7.20 -6.47 7.48
N SER A 26 -7.06 -5.53 8.41
CA SER A 26 -6.82 -5.81 9.82
C SER A 26 -8.12 -6.09 10.57
N LYS A 27 -8.05 -6.80 11.70
CA LYS A 27 -9.21 -7.08 12.59
C LYS A 27 -9.66 -5.85 13.41
N THR A 28 -9.41 -4.63 12.91
CA THR A 28 -9.74 -3.37 13.58
C THR A 28 -11.23 -3.05 13.48
N TYR A 29 -11.86 -3.44 12.37
CA TYR A 29 -13.30 -3.34 12.15
C TYR A 29 -13.95 -4.74 12.17
N PRO A 30 -15.24 -4.86 12.52
CA PRO A 30 -15.97 -6.14 12.60
C PRO A 30 -16.23 -6.79 11.23
N SER A 31 -15.55 -6.34 10.17
CA SER A 31 -15.63 -6.92 8.82
C SER A 31 -15.29 -8.42 8.79
N TRP A 32 -14.42 -8.89 9.70
CA TRP A 32 -14.09 -10.29 9.89
C TRP A 32 -15.30 -11.18 10.23
N LEU A 33 -16.36 -10.64 10.84
CA LEU A 33 -17.58 -11.39 11.16
C LEU A 33 -18.45 -11.67 9.93
N THR A 34 -18.25 -10.94 8.82
CA THR A 34 -19.03 -11.07 7.58
C THR A 34 -18.11 -11.21 6.36
N PRO A 35 -17.37 -12.33 6.21
CA PRO A 35 -16.34 -12.48 5.18
C PRO A 35 -16.88 -12.42 3.75
N ASN A 36 -18.15 -12.81 3.52
CA ASN A 36 -18.77 -12.82 2.19
C ASN A 36 -19.49 -11.51 1.83
N LYS A 37 -19.37 -10.47 2.66
CA LYS A 37 -20.03 -9.19 2.41
C LYS A 37 -19.34 -8.48 1.25
N LYS A 38 -20.11 -8.05 0.26
CA LYS A 38 -19.61 -7.21 -0.83
C LYS A 38 -19.56 -5.75 -0.35
N TYR A 39 -18.42 -5.11 -0.55
CA TYR A 39 -18.20 -3.71 -0.21
C TYR A 39 -18.09 -2.88 -1.48
N ARG A 40 -18.73 -1.71 -1.50
CA ARG A 40 -18.52 -0.70 -2.54
C ARG A 40 -17.47 0.28 -2.02
N LEU A 41 -16.24 0.13 -2.49
CA LEU A 41 -15.13 1.03 -2.14
C LEU A 41 -15.31 2.40 -2.80
N ASN A 42 -14.75 3.44 -2.19
CA ASN A 42 -14.72 4.81 -2.68
C ASN A 42 -13.28 5.34 -2.66
N THR A 43 -13.07 6.58 -3.10
CA THR A 43 -11.75 7.24 -3.12
C THR A 43 -11.36 7.92 -1.81
N ASN A 44 -12.10 7.74 -0.71
CA ASN A 44 -11.84 8.45 0.54
C ASN A 44 -10.58 7.92 1.24
N LEU A 45 -9.77 8.84 1.76
CA LEU A 45 -8.65 8.53 2.64
C LEU A 45 -9.17 8.33 4.06
N HIS A 46 -9.46 7.07 4.44
CA HIS A 46 -9.88 6.66 5.78
C HIS A 46 -8.75 6.74 6.83
N GLY A 47 -8.07 7.88 6.92
CA GLY A 47 -6.90 8.10 7.76
C GLY A 47 -6.03 9.22 7.23
N GLY A 48 -4.74 9.16 7.52
CA GLY A 48 -3.75 10.11 7.04
C GLY A 48 -2.38 9.46 6.88
N LEU A 49 -1.48 10.18 6.20
CA LEU A 49 -0.10 9.78 5.95
C LEU A 49 0.66 9.51 7.25
N ARG A 50 1.37 8.38 7.31
CA ARG A 50 2.23 8.00 8.44
C ARG A 50 3.49 7.31 7.93
N ALA A 51 4.53 7.24 8.77
CA ALA A 51 5.70 6.41 8.48
C ALA A 51 5.35 4.91 8.48
N PHE A 52 6.24 4.07 7.96
CA PHE A 52 6.09 2.61 8.04
C PHE A 52 6.14 2.14 9.50
N VAL A 53 5.02 1.62 10.03
CA VAL A 53 4.93 1.16 11.42
C VAL A 53 4.89 -0.37 11.53
N LEU A 54 4.28 -1.07 10.57
CA LEU A 54 3.96 -2.49 10.67
C LEU A 54 4.85 -3.37 9.78
N THR A 55 5.89 -3.96 10.35
CA THR A 55 6.76 -4.93 9.67
C THR A 55 6.02 -6.21 9.29
N GLY A 56 6.31 -6.78 8.11
CA GLY A 56 5.76 -8.08 7.71
C GLY A 56 4.32 -8.05 7.19
N LEU A 57 3.76 -6.85 6.97
CA LEU A 57 2.37 -6.69 6.51
C LEU A 57 2.24 -6.91 5.00
N TYR A 58 3.15 -6.34 4.22
CA TYR A 58 3.08 -6.34 2.75
C TYR A 58 3.45 -7.69 2.15
N GLU A 59 4.35 -8.41 2.82
CA GLU A 59 4.81 -9.77 2.52
C GLU A 59 3.65 -10.79 2.47
N LYS A 60 2.50 -10.48 3.10
CA LYS A 60 1.33 -11.36 3.10
C LYS A 60 0.52 -11.33 1.80
N VAL A 61 0.68 -10.26 1.02
CA VAL A 61 -0.08 -10.04 -0.23
C VAL A 61 0.82 -9.89 -1.44
N PHE A 62 2.12 -9.70 -1.24
CA PHE A 62 3.07 -9.55 -2.32
C PHE A 62 3.29 -10.89 -3.04
N PRO A 63 3.30 -10.91 -4.39
CA PRO A 63 3.33 -12.16 -5.15
C PRO A 63 4.74 -12.79 -5.26
N PHE A 64 5.81 -12.01 -5.08
CA PHE A 64 7.19 -12.45 -5.25
C PHE A 64 7.89 -12.66 -3.89
N ASP A 65 8.97 -13.45 -3.90
CA ASP A 65 9.81 -13.71 -2.73
C ASP A 65 10.85 -12.60 -2.54
N ILE A 66 10.36 -11.38 -2.31
CA ILE A 66 11.18 -10.21 -1.99
C ILE A 66 10.66 -9.54 -0.72
N TYR A 67 11.48 -8.68 -0.13
CA TYR A 67 11.07 -7.86 1.01
C TYR A 67 10.57 -6.48 0.55
N PRO A 68 9.27 -6.31 0.22
CA PRO A 68 8.74 -5.07 -0.35
C PRO A 68 8.95 -3.87 0.57
N MET A 69 8.83 -4.04 1.89
CA MET A 69 9.09 -2.96 2.84
C MET A 69 10.55 -2.48 2.79
N GLN A 70 11.49 -3.42 2.70
CA GLN A 70 12.91 -3.11 2.70
C GLN A 70 13.32 -2.47 1.38
N LEU A 71 12.75 -2.95 0.27
CA LEU A 71 12.98 -2.38 -1.06
C LEU A 71 12.43 -0.95 -1.17
N MET A 72 11.24 -0.67 -0.63
CA MET A 72 10.74 0.70 -0.58
C MET A 72 11.62 1.62 0.26
N LYS A 73 12.15 1.13 1.39
CA LYS A 73 13.08 1.90 2.22
C LYS A 73 14.41 2.17 1.51
N SER A 74 14.95 1.19 0.77
CA SER A 74 16.19 1.40 0.02
C SER A 74 16.00 2.42 -1.10
N ILE A 75 14.85 2.41 -1.79
CA ILE A 75 14.50 3.42 -2.79
C ILE A 75 14.40 4.82 -2.16
N LEU A 76 13.75 4.94 -1.00
CA LEU A 76 13.62 6.24 -0.31
C LEU A 76 14.96 6.82 0.19
N VAL A 77 15.94 5.96 0.45
CA VAL A 77 17.30 6.37 0.86
C VAL A 77 18.24 6.45 -0.35
N GLU A 78 17.75 6.13 -1.56
CA GLU A 78 18.51 6.10 -2.81
C GLU A 78 19.73 5.15 -2.75
N ASP A 79 19.62 4.04 -2.00
CA ASP A 79 20.68 3.03 -1.85
C ASP A 79 20.62 2.00 -2.98
N ILE A 80 21.41 2.24 -4.03
CA ILE A 80 21.42 1.46 -5.28
C ILE A 80 21.86 0.01 -5.05
N ASP A 81 22.94 -0.19 -4.29
CA ASP A 81 23.46 -1.53 -4.00
C ASP A 81 22.38 -2.37 -3.30
N LEU A 82 21.67 -1.78 -2.34
CA LEU A 82 20.60 -2.48 -1.64
C LEU A 82 19.37 -2.72 -2.52
N MET A 83 19.01 -1.77 -3.40
CA MET A 83 17.93 -1.94 -4.38
C MET A 83 18.18 -3.12 -5.32
N GLU A 84 19.40 -3.25 -5.84
CA GLU A 84 19.79 -4.38 -6.70
C GLU A 84 19.72 -5.71 -5.96
N ASN A 85 20.29 -5.77 -4.75
CA ASN A 85 20.27 -6.98 -3.92
C ASN A 85 18.86 -7.44 -3.52
N LEU A 86 17.91 -6.50 -3.44
CA LEU A 86 16.50 -6.79 -3.13
C LEU A 86 15.64 -7.07 -4.37
N GLY A 87 16.22 -7.03 -5.58
CA GLY A 87 15.54 -7.44 -6.81
C GLY A 87 14.71 -6.34 -7.48
N ILE A 88 15.17 -5.08 -7.47
CA ILE A 88 14.44 -3.97 -8.13
C ILE A 88 14.13 -4.20 -9.61
N TYR A 89 14.90 -5.04 -10.31
CA TYR A 89 14.69 -5.34 -11.74
C TYR A 89 13.53 -6.31 -12.02
N GLU A 90 13.07 -7.02 -10.99
CA GLU A 90 12.02 -8.05 -11.15
C GLU A 90 10.61 -7.47 -10.99
N ILE A 91 10.51 -6.21 -10.60
CA ILE A 91 9.25 -5.57 -10.20
C ILE A 91 8.87 -4.40 -11.09
N ASP A 92 7.57 -4.10 -11.13
CA ASP A 92 7.02 -2.85 -11.63
C ASP A 92 6.11 -2.20 -10.56
N ALA A 93 5.71 -0.95 -10.80
CA ALA A 93 4.83 -0.21 -9.89
C ALA A 93 3.50 -0.95 -9.66
N GLU A 94 2.94 -1.60 -10.68
CA GLU A 94 1.64 -2.28 -10.61
C GLU A 94 1.64 -3.45 -9.61
N ASP A 95 2.80 -4.09 -9.37
CA ASP A 95 2.93 -5.19 -8.41
C ASP A 95 2.66 -4.75 -6.96
N PHE A 96 2.82 -3.46 -6.68
CA PHE A 96 2.58 -2.85 -5.37
C PHE A 96 1.14 -2.37 -5.18
N ALA A 97 0.26 -2.49 -6.18
CA ALA A 97 -1.13 -2.03 -6.09
C ALA A 97 -1.89 -2.71 -4.93
N LEU A 98 -1.71 -4.01 -4.73
CA LEU A 98 -2.34 -4.73 -3.61
C LEU A 98 -1.75 -4.33 -2.25
N CYS A 99 -0.44 -4.06 -2.19
CA CYS A 99 0.23 -3.58 -0.98
C CYS A 99 -0.30 -2.21 -0.56
N GLU A 100 -0.56 -1.32 -1.53
CA GLU A 100 -1.10 0.01 -1.27
C GLU A 100 -2.54 -0.05 -0.72
N VAL A 101 -3.38 -0.99 -1.20
CA VAL A 101 -4.74 -1.17 -0.68
C VAL A 101 -4.75 -1.58 0.81
N ILE A 102 -3.81 -2.41 1.23
CA ILE A 102 -3.72 -2.87 2.62
C ILE A 102 -2.94 -1.91 3.53
N ASP A 103 -2.29 -0.89 2.97
CA ASP A 103 -1.36 -0.04 3.70
C ASP A 103 -2.05 0.80 4.80
N PRO A 104 -1.62 0.68 6.07
CA PRO A 104 -2.06 1.59 7.14
C PRO A 104 -1.48 3.01 7.02
N SER A 105 -0.36 3.16 6.32
CA SER A 105 0.43 4.39 6.28
C SER A 105 0.00 5.37 5.18
N LYS A 106 -0.84 4.93 4.24
CA LYS A 106 -1.38 5.70 3.11
C LYS A 106 -0.31 6.27 2.20
N ILE A 107 0.82 5.57 2.10
CA ILE A 107 1.95 5.94 1.25
C ILE A 107 1.65 5.51 -0.18
N ASN A 108 1.92 6.38 -1.14
CA ASN A 108 1.83 6.05 -2.57
C ASN A 108 3.02 5.17 -2.98
N MET A 109 2.88 3.85 -2.81
CA MET A 109 3.96 2.90 -3.07
C MET A 109 4.31 2.84 -4.56
N GLN A 110 3.32 2.90 -5.43
CA GLN A 110 3.51 2.85 -6.89
C GLN A 110 4.39 4.00 -7.39
N GLU A 111 4.20 5.19 -6.84
CA GLU A 111 5.02 6.36 -7.16
C GLU A 111 6.47 6.20 -6.67
N ILE A 112 6.68 5.65 -5.47
CA ILE A 112 8.02 5.35 -4.94
C ILE A 112 8.75 4.37 -5.86
N ILE A 113 8.11 3.27 -6.25
CA ILE A 113 8.72 2.27 -7.14
C ILE A 113 9.04 2.88 -8.50
N ARG A 114 8.15 3.69 -9.07
CA ARG A 114 8.40 4.39 -10.35
C ARG A 114 9.63 5.29 -10.26
N ASN A 115 9.77 6.03 -9.16
CA ASN A 115 10.94 6.89 -8.92
C ASN A 115 12.22 6.06 -8.75
N GLY A 116 12.15 4.92 -8.05
CA GLY A 116 13.26 3.98 -7.92
C GLY A 116 13.72 3.41 -9.26
N LEU A 117 12.78 2.97 -10.11
CA LEU A 117 13.10 2.46 -11.44
C LEU A 117 13.73 3.53 -12.34
N GLU A 118 13.25 4.78 -12.25
CA GLU A 118 13.82 5.89 -13.00
C GLU A 118 15.23 6.26 -12.50
N LEU A 119 15.44 6.21 -11.19
CA LEU A 119 16.77 6.38 -10.59
C LEU A 119 17.74 5.32 -11.11
N MET A 120 17.36 4.04 -11.10
CA MET A 120 18.20 2.96 -11.64
C MET A 120 18.54 3.18 -13.12
N ARG A 121 17.58 3.63 -13.94
CA ARG A 121 17.83 3.95 -15.36
C ARG A 121 18.82 5.07 -15.54
N LYS A 122 18.75 6.10 -14.70
CA LYS A 122 19.65 7.26 -14.77
C LYS A 122 21.08 6.89 -14.42
N GLU A 123 21.29 6.02 -13.43
CA GLU A 123 22.63 5.60 -12.99
C GLU A 123 23.29 4.60 -13.96
N MET A 124 22.48 3.91 -14.77
CA MET A 124 22.96 2.99 -15.81
C MET A 124 23.17 3.62 -17.19
N SER A 125 22.80 4.90 -17.36
CA SER A 125 22.95 5.66 -18.62
C SER A 125 24.22 6.49 -18.66
#